data_AF-A0A5C7TB31-F1
#
_entry.id   AF-A0A5C7TB31-F1
#
_cell.length_a   1.000
_cell.length_b   1.000
_cell.length_c   1.000
_cell.angle_alpha   90.00
_cell.angle_beta   90.00
_cell.angle_gamma   90.00
#
_symmetry.space_group_name_H-M   'P 1'
#
loop_
_entity.id
_entity.type
_entity.pdbx_description
1 polymer ?
#
loop_
_entity_poly.entity_id
_entity_poly.type
_entity_poly.pdbx_seq_one_letter_code
_entity_poly.pdbx_strand_id
1 'polypeptide(L)'
;MRKTGLIKTLSLGLGSVLLCLLLLFTGLLLRPQAEPPGPVWSGDALVLDNVHIVDTRSGKIQPDRAIWLKQGRIEQITAAGVAVPAAYHYVSGQGRYVVPGLWDNHSHSLKLSPQLHHPPYLAHGVTYLRDMSGCMTGTDSLTACAADRRAWTQQARSGQRS
;
A
#
# COMPACT_ATOMS: atom_id res chain seq x y z
N MET A 1 -12.45 -49.81 42.54
CA MET A 1 -12.16 -48.40 42.91
C MET A 1 -11.09 -47.75 41.99
N ARG A 2 -11.24 -47.79 40.65
CA ARG A 2 -10.25 -47.23 39.68
C ARG A 2 -10.79 -46.10 38.77
N LYS A 3 -12.09 -45.85 38.76
CA LYS A 3 -12.74 -44.93 37.80
C LYS A 3 -12.47 -43.44 38.05
N THR A 4 -12.21 -43.04 39.30
CA THR A 4 -11.98 -41.64 39.69
C THR A 4 -10.61 -41.10 39.27
N GLY A 5 -9.58 -41.95 39.15
CA GLY A 5 -8.26 -41.54 38.68
C GLY A 5 -8.21 -41.23 37.18
N LEU A 6 -8.94 -42.02 36.37
CA LEU A 6 -8.99 -41.86 34.92
C LEU A 6 -9.74 -40.58 34.49
N ILE A 7 -10.81 -40.21 35.22
CA ILE A 7 -11.57 -38.97 34.96
C ILE A 7 -10.72 -37.74 35.32
N LYS A 8 -9.91 -37.81 36.39
CA LYS A 8 -8.98 -36.74 36.77
C LYS A 8 -7.84 -36.55 35.78
N THR A 9 -7.26 -37.63 35.24
CA THR A 9 -6.21 -37.53 34.21
C THR A 9 -6.75 -37.04 32.87
N LEU A 10 -7.96 -37.46 32.45
CA LEU A 10 -8.62 -36.93 31.26
C LEU A 10 -8.94 -35.43 31.39
N SER A 11 -9.42 -34.99 32.54
CA SER A 11 -9.76 -33.58 32.78
C SER A 11 -8.52 -32.67 32.85
N LEU A 12 -7.40 -33.13 33.44
CA LEU A 12 -6.12 -32.41 33.36
C LEU A 12 -5.59 -32.34 31.92
N GLY A 13 -5.70 -33.44 31.15
CA GLY A 13 -5.29 -33.46 29.74
C GLY A 13 -6.09 -32.47 28.89
N LEU A 14 -7.42 -32.45 29.03
CA LEU A 14 -8.30 -31.52 28.33
C LEU A 14 -8.02 -30.06 28.71
N GLY A 15 -7.79 -29.78 30.01
CA GLY A 15 -7.42 -28.45 30.49
C GLY A 15 -6.08 -27.95 29.91
N SER A 16 -5.08 -28.83 29.81
CA SER A 16 -3.80 -28.50 29.19
C SER A 16 -3.92 -28.22 27.70
N VAL A 17 -4.75 -28.98 26.98
CA VAL A 17 -5.01 -28.75 25.55
C VAL A 17 -5.73 -27.41 25.33
N LEU A 18 -6.76 -27.11 26.13
CA LEU A 18 -7.48 -25.83 26.07
C LEU A 18 -6.56 -24.64 26.38
N LEU A 19 -5.67 -24.77 27.38
CA LEU A 19 -4.69 -23.73 27.69
C LEU A 19 -3.69 -23.53 26.55
N CYS A 20 -3.17 -24.62 25.97
CA CYS A 20 -2.29 -24.54 24.81
C CYS A 20 -2.98 -23.88 23.61
N LEU A 21 -4.23 -24.23 23.32
CA LEU A 21 -5.03 -23.61 22.25
C LEU A 21 -5.30 -22.13 22.54
N LEU A 22 -5.61 -21.77 23.79
CA LEU A 22 -5.79 -20.37 24.19
C LEU A 22 -4.49 -19.58 24.00
N LEU A 23 -3.35 -20.09 24.46
CA LEU A 23 -2.06 -19.44 24.29
C LEU A 23 -1.66 -19.33 22.81
N LEU A 24 -1.94 -20.34 21.99
CA LEU A 24 -1.74 -20.29 20.54
C LEU A 24 -2.63 -19.22 19.90
N PHE A 25 -3.91 -19.17 20.28
CA PHE A 25 -4.87 -18.19 19.79
C PHE A 25 -4.50 -16.77 20.20
N THR A 26 -4.15 -16.54 21.47
CA THR A 26 -3.66 -15.25 21.96
C THR A 26 -2.36 -14.86 21.26
N GLY A 27 -1.44 -15.82 21.05
CA GLY A 27 -0.22 -15.60 20.27
C GLY A 27 -0.50 -15.21 18.81
N LEU A 28 -1.55 -15.77 18.19
CA LEU A 28 -2.02 -15.40 16.85
C LEU A 28 -2.66 -14.00 16.81
N LEU A 29 -3.46 -13.64 17.83
CA LEU A 29 -4.07 -12.31 17.94
C LEU A 29 -3.02 -11.21 18.16
N LEU A 30 -1.92 -11.53 18.84
CA LEU A 30 -0.82 -10.61 19.12
C LEU A 30 0.20 -10.54 17.98
N ARG A 31 0.05 -11.30 16.89
CA ARG A 31 0.94 -11.18 15.74
C ARG A 31 0.73 -9.80 15.09
N PRO A 32 1.78 -9.01 14.88
CA PRO A 32 1.67 -7.79 14.09
C PRO A 32 1.15 -8.17 12.69
N GLN A 33 0.19 -7.40 12.19
CA GLN A 33 -0.28 -7.59 10.82
C GLN A 33 0.86 -7.29 9.86
N ALA A 34 0.91 -8.02 8.75
CA ALA A 34 1.89 -7.74 7.70
C ALA A 34 1.73 -6.27 7.26
N GLU A 35 2.84 -5.54 7.27
CA GLU A 35 2.84 -4.20 6.70
C GLU A 35 2.51 -4.30 5.19
N PRO A 36 1.79 -3.33 4.62
CA PRO A 36 1.59 -3.28 3.19
C PRO A 36 2.95 -3.38 2.49
N PRO A 37 3.06 -4.13 1.38
CA PRO A 37 4.31 -4.20 0.65
C PRO A 37 4.77 -2.77 0.30
N GLY A 38 5.99 -2.45 0.73
CA GLY A 38 6.65 -1.21 0.38
C GLY A 38 7.01 -1.16 -1.10
N PRO A 39 7.54 -0.02 -1.58
CA PRO A 39 7.97 0.09 -2.96
C PRO A 39 9.10 -0.92 -3.25
N VAL A 40 9.00 -1.62 -4.39
CA VAL A 40 10.01 -2.60 -4.86
C VAL A 40 11.37 -1.94 -5.10
N TRP A 41 11.38 -0.62 -5.29
CA TRP A 41 12.57 0.19 -5.50
C TRP A 41 12.45 1.53 -4.78
N SER A 42 13.51 1.96 -4.11
CA SER A 42 13.56 3.16 -3.25
C SER A 42 14.69 4.13 -3.63
N GLY A 43 15.27 4.00 -4.83
CA GLY A 43 16.27 4.94 -5.32
C GLY A 43 15.66 6.25 -5.79
N ASP A 44 16.54 7.19 -6.17
CA ASP A 44 16.11 8.54 -6.54
C ASP A 44 16.04 8.80 -8.05
N ALA A 45 16.56 7.90 -8.90
CA ALA A 45 16.58 8.07 -10.35
C ALA A 45 16.12 6.81 -11.07
N LEU A 46 15.07 6.93 -11.90
CA LEU A 46 14.45 5.83 -12.64
C LEU A 46 14.13 6.27 -14.06
N VAL A 47 14.27 5.36 -15.03
CA VAL A 47 13.76 5.54 -16.38
C VAL A 47 12.75 4.44 -16.69
N LEU A 48 11.54 4.84 -17.10
CA LEU A 48 10.53 3.95 -17.65
C LEU A 48 10.59 4.08 -19.18
N ASP A 49 11.21 3.12 -19.84
CA ASP A 49 11.48 3.13 -21.27
C ASP A 49 10.50 2.21 -22.05
N ASN A 50 10.45 2.35 -23.37
CA ASN A 50 9.63 1.55 -24.26
C ASN A 50 8.14 1.56 -23.86
N VAL A 51 7.56 2.77 -23.75
CA VAL A 51 6.14 2.98 -23.44
C VAL A 51 5.44 3.85 -24.48
N HIS A 52 4.11 3.77 -24.49
CA HIS A 52 3.22 4.67 -25.23
C HIS A 52 2.49 5.58 -24.24
N ILE A 53 2.69 6.89 -24.33
CA ILE A 53 2.07 7.84 -23.39
C ILE A 53 0.68 8.22 -23.90
N VAL A 54 -0.34 8.02 -23.06
CA VAL A 54 -1.68 8.56 -23.29
C VAL A 54 -1.69 10.03 -22.86
N ASP A 55 -1.69 10.95 -23.82
CA ASP A 55 -1.81 12.37 -23.53
C ASP A 55 -3.29 12.70 -23.23
N THR A 56 -3.60 12.84 -21.95
CA THR A 56 -4.96 13.14 -21.48
C THR A 56 -5.44 14.55 -21.83
N ARG A 57 -4.54 15.46 -22.23
CA ARG A 57 -4.91 16.81 -22.67
C ARG A 57 -5.41 16.80 -24.11
N SER A 58 -4.71 16.09 -24.99
CA SER A 58 -5.01 16.08 -26.43
C SER A 58 -5.80 14.85 -26.89
N GLY A 59 -5.88 13.81 -26.06
CA GLY A 59 -6.46 12.51 -26.39
C GLY A 59 -5.59 11.66 -27.34
N LYS A 60 -4.37 12.11 -27.65
CA LYS A 60 -3.46 11.42 -28.57
C LYS A 60 -2.55 10.45 -27.83
N ILE A 61 -2.08 9.43 -28.56
CA ILE A 61 -1.01 8.55 -28.10
C ILE A 61 0.32 9.08 -28.60
N GLN A 62 1.31 9.19 -27.71
CA GLN A 62 2.71 9.42 -28.06
C GLN A 62 3.45 8.08 -28.00
N PRO A 63 3.71 7.42 -29.14
CA PRO A 63 4.36 6.12 -29.15
C PRO A 63 5.85 6.23 -28.84
N ASP A 64 6.48 5.11 -28.48
CA ASP A 64 7.93 4.96 -28.32
C ASP A 64 8.61 6.09 -27.52
N ARG A 65 8.24 6.19 -26.25
CA ARG A 65 8.77 7.18 -25.31
C ARG A 65 9.49 6.53 -24.13
N ALA A 66 10.38 7.32 -23.53
CA ALA A 66 10.96 7.06 -22.22
C ALA A 66 10.62 8.21 -21.27
N ILE A 67 10.25 7.88 -20.03
CA ILE A 67 9.96 8.84 -18.96
C ILE A 67 11.09 8.75 -17.93
N TRP A 68 11.79 9.87 -17.75
CA TRP A 68 12.91 9.97 -16.82
C TRP A 68 12.42 10.62 -15.54
N LEU A 69 12.61 9.92 -14.43
CA LEU A 69 12.23 10.38 -13.10
C LEU A 69 13.47 10.60 -12.24
N LYS A 70 13.48 11.71 -11.51
CA LYS A 70 14.50 12.04 -10.53
C LYS A 70 13.88 12.70 -9.31
N GLN A 71 14.19 12.22 -8.12
CA GLN A 71 13.69 12.73 -6.84
C GLN A 71 12.15 12.89 -6.82
N GLY A 72 11.45 11.87 -7.32
CA GLY A 72 9.98 11.85 -7.38
C GLY A 72 9.35 12.80 -8.41
N ARG A 73 10.13 13.37 -9.33
CA ARG A 73 9.64 14.27 -10.39
C ARG A 73 9.99 13.72 -11.76
N ILE A 74 9.15 14.01 -12.75
CA ILE A 74 9.49 13.82 -14.16
C ILE A 74 10.54 14.88 -14.51
N GLU A 75 11.75 14.45 -14.81
CA GLU A 75 12.87 15.29 -15.23
C GLU A 75 12.73 15.64 -16.72
N GLN A 76 12.43 14.63 -17.55
CA GLN A 76 12.24 14.79 -18.98
C GLN A 76 11.48 13.60 -19.58
N ILE A 77 11.00 13.78 -20.82
CA ILE A 77 10.41 12.72 -21.65
C ILE A 77 11.15 12.74 -22.98
N THR A 78 11.66 11.59 -23.40
CA THR A 78 12.46 11.44 -24.63
C THR A 78 11.87 10.38 -25.55
N ALA A 79 12.45 10.19 -26.73
CA ALA A 79 12.27 8.96 -27.49
C ALA A 79 12.75 7.75 -26.68
N ALA A 80 12.18 6.58 -26.95
CA ALA A 80 12.60 5.31 -26.36
C ALA A 80 13.99 4.87 -26.85
N GLY A 81 14.67 4.01 -26.08
CA GLY A 81 15.94 3.39 -26.48
C GLY A 81 17.15 4.31 -26.44
N VAL A 82 17.04 5.46 -25.78
CA VAL A 82 18.19 6.34 -25.50
C VAL A 82 19.11 5.66 -24.49
N ALA A 83 20.43 5.86 -24.62
CA ALA A 83 21.41 5.31 -23.71
C ALA A 83 21.14 5.74 -22.25
N VAL A 84 21.01 4.76 -21.36
CA VAL A 84 20.66 4.98 -19.95
C VAL A 84 21.92 5.04 -19.10
N PRO A 85 22.19 6.16 -18.40
CA PRO A 85 23.31 6.24 -17.48
C PRO A 85 23.15 5.25 -16.32
N ALA A 86 24.26 4.71 -15.81
CA ALA A 86 24.25 3.74 -14.70
C ALA A 86 23.59 4.26 -13.41
N ALA A 87 23.43 5.58 -13.27
CA ALA A 87 22.75 6.20 -12.14
C ALA A 87 21.22 6.00 -12.14
N TYR A 88 20.61 5.62 -13.28
CA TYR A 88 19.17 5.42 -13.38
C TYR A 88 18.83 3.93 -13.28
N HIS A 89 17.82 3.62 -12.47
CA HIS A 89 17.18 2.31 -12.50
C HIS A 89 16.35 2.17 -13.77
N TYR A 90 16.66 1.17 -14.59
CA TYR A 90 15.96 0.94 -15.85
C TYR A 90 14.74 0.04 -15.67
N VAL A 91 13.59 0.48 -16.15
CA VAL A 91 12.35 -0.29 -16.21
C VAL A 91 11.83 -0.27 -17.65
N SER A 92 11.68 -1.46 -18.25
CA SER A 92 11.07 -1.59 -19.59
C SER A 92 9.56 -1.73 -19.49
N GLY A 93 8.85 -0.84 -20.18
CA GLY A 93 7.41 -0.86 -20.35
C GLY A 93 6.91 -1.82 -21.42
N GLN A 94 7.80 -2.42 -22.24
CA GLN A 94 7.46 -3.46 -23.22
C GLN A 94 6.35 -3.06 -24.22
N GLY A 95 6.33 -1.80 -24.66
CA GLY A 95 5.31 -1.26 -25.56
C GLY A 95 3.93 -1.06 -24.90
N ARG A 96 3.86 -1.08 -23.56
CA ARG A 96 2.62 -0.83 -22.83
C ARG A 96 2.29 0.66 -22.77
N TYR A 97 1.06 0.94 -22.38
CA TYR A 97 0.55 2.29 -22.23
C TYR A 97 0.82 2.84 -20.83
N VAL A 98 1.18 4.11 -20.77
CA VAL A 98 1.31 4.88 -19.52
C VAL A 98 0.27 6.00 -19.52
N VAL A 99 -0.42 6.12 -18.40
CA VAL A 99 -1.32 7.23 -18.08
C VAL A 99 -0.76 7.98 -16.86
N PRO A 100 -1.13 9.24 -16.65
CA PRO A 100 -0.93 9.89 -15.36
C PRO A 100 -1.57 9.05 -14.24
N GLY A 101 -0.98 9.10 -13.04
CA GLY A 101 -1.57 8.45 -11.86
C GLY A 101 -3.01 8.91 -11.64
N LEU A 102 -3.90 7.96 -11.35
CA LEU A 102 -5.34 8.22 -11.28
C LEU A 102 -5.70 8.97 -10.01
N TRP A 103 -6.80 9.72 -10.07
CA TRP A 103 -7.34 10.49 -8.96
C TRP A 103 -8.73 9.96 -8.62
N ASP A 104 -8.96 9.65 -7.35
CA ASP A 104 -10.30 9.45 -6.81
C ASP A 104 -10.70 10.68 -5.99
N ASN A 105 -11.71 11.40 -6.47
CA ASN A 105 -12.16 12.63 -5.85
C ASN A 105 -13.29 12.43 -4.83
N HIS A 106 -13.69 11.20 -4.55
CA HIS A 106 -14.76 10.89 -3.61
C HIS A 106 -14.43 9.59 -2.85
N SER A 107 -13.53 9.69 -1.89
CA SER A 107 -13.18 8.57 -1.01
C SER A 107 -13.61 8.79 0.44
N HIS A 108 -13.66 7.67 1.18
CA HIS A 108 -13.89 7.64 2.62
C HIS A 108 -12.90 6.66 3.26
N SER A 109 -11.95 7.20 4.03
CA SER A 109 -10.89 6.43 4.68
C SER A 109 -11.10 6.42 6.19
N LEU A 110 -11.05 5.23 6.77
CA LEU A 110 -11.21 5.03 8.21
C LEU A 110 -9.86 5.03 8.94
N LYS A 111 -9.87 5.48 10.20
CA LYS A 111 -8.69 5.53 11.06
C LYS A 111 -8.22 4.16 11.54
N LEU A 112 -9.14 3.24 11.78
CA LEU A 112 -8.86 1.92 12.35
C LEU A 112 -8.40 0.87 11.33
N SER A 113 -8.48 1.17 10.03
CA SER A 113 -8.08 0.20 8.99
C SER A 113 -7.40 0.85 7.79
N PRO A 114 -6.34 1.65 8.01
CA PRO A 114 -5.65 2.34 6.93
C PRO A 114 -5.11 1.39 5.85
N GLN A 115 -4.68 0.19 6.23
CA GLN A 115 -4.17 -0.85 5.34
C GLN A 115 -5.24 -1.46 4.42
N LEU A 116 -6.52 -1.34 4.78
CA LEU A 116 -7.63 -1.83 3.96
C LEU A 116 -8.17 -0.75 3.00
N HIS A 117 -7.72 0.51 3.14
CA HIS A 117 -8.16 1.62 2.31
C HIS A 117 -7.09 2.05 1.32
N HIS A 118 -5.92 2.50 1.78
CA HIS A 118 -4.92 3.16 0.90
C HIS A 118 -4.17 2.21 -0.03
N PRO A 119 -3.68 1.04 0.41
CA PRO A 119 -2.93 0.15 -0.47
C PRO A 119 -3.73 -0.34 -1.69
N PRO A 120 -5.03 -0.70 -1.57
CA PRO A 120 -5.84 -1.02 -2.74
C PRO A 120 -5.94 0.11 -3.78
N TYR A 121 -6.03 1.38 -3.36
CA TYR A 121 -6.03 2.51 -4.29
C TYR A 121 -4.76 2.52 -5.15
N LEU A 122 -3.58 2.39 -4.54
CA LEU A 122 -2.31 2.32 -5.27
C LEU A 122 -2.23 1.08 -6.17
N ALA A 123 -2.68 -0.07 -5.70
CA ALA A 123 -2.71 -1.31 -6.49
C ALA A 123 -3.57 -1.19 -7.77
N HIS A 124 -4.57 -0.31 -7.74
CA HIS A 124 -5.43 0.03 -8.88
C HIS A 124 -5.04 1.33 -9.59
N GLY A 125 -3.84 1.87 -9.33
CA GLY A 125 -3.28 3.03 -10.03
C GLY A 125 -3.79 4.39 -9.55
N VAL A 126 -4.58 4.45 -8.48
CA VAL A 126 -5.02 5.69 -7.84
C VAL A 126 -3.92 6.20 -6.91
N THR A 127 -3.30 7.30 -7.31
CA THR A 127 -2.15 7.92 -6.62
C THR A 127 -2.52 9.22 -5.88
N TYR A 128 -3.75 9.68 -6.06
CA TYR A 128 -4.29 10.85 -5.37
C TYR A 128 -5.72 10.59 -4.90
N LEU A 129 -6.01 11.00 -3.67
CA LEU A 129 -7.32 10.85 -3.04
C LEU A 129 -7.81 12.20 -2.51
N ARG A 130 -9.09 12.48 -2.75
CA ARG A 130 -9.84 13.50 -2.01
C ARG A 130 -10.86 12.81 -1.10
N ASP A 131 -10.49 12.70 0.17
CA ASP A 131 -11.38 12.16 1.20
C ASP A 131 -12.45 13.19 1.59
N MET A 132 -13.71 12.87 1.32
CA MET A 132 -14.86 13.75 1.51
C MET A 132 -15.49 13.65 2.90
N SER A 133 -14.88 12.91 3.83
CA SER A 133 -15.39 12.77 5.19
C SER A 133 -15.24 14.08 5.97
N GLY A 134 -16.19 14.35 6.87
CA GLY A 134 -16.08 15.43 7.85
C GLY A 134 -15.26 15.03 9.08
N CYS A 135 -15.27 15.90 10.08
CA CYS A 135 -14.87 15.57 11.45
C CYS A 135 -16.10 15.45 12.33
N MET A 136 -16.12 14.45 13.20
CA MET A 136 -17.13 14.36 14.25
C MET A 136 -16.84 15.39 15.35
N THR A 137 -17.89 15.79 16.08
CA THR A 137 -17.78 16.75 17.19
C THR A 137 -17.22 16.14 18.47
N GLY A 138 -17.28 14.81 18.62
CA GLY A 138 -16.70 14.06 19.73
C GLY A 138 -15.49 13.21 19.31
N THR A 139 -14.83 12.60 20.30
CA THR A 139 -13.79 11.60 20.03
C THR A 139 -14.40 10.39 19.36
N ASP A 140 -13.93 10.10 18.15
CA ASP A 140 -14.35 8.93 17.39
C ASP A 140 -13.13 8.13 16.94
N SER A 141 -13.18 6.82 17.11
CA SER A 141 -12.07 5.94 16.74
C SER A 141 -12.07 5.59 15.26
N LEU A 142 -13.19 5.74 14.55
CA LEU A 142 -13.35 5.30 13.16
C LEU A 142 -13.05 6.42 12.15
N THR A 143 -13.48 7.64 12.46
CA THR A 143 -13.49 8.78 11.56
C THR A 143 -12.13 9.45 11.56
N ALA A 144 -11.50 9.52 10.38
CA ALA A 144 -10.25 10.24 10.22
C ALA A 144 -10.52 11.74 10.07
N CYS A 145 -9.89 12.55 10.91
CA CYS A 145 -9.98 13.99 10.85
C CYS A 145 -8.84 14.60 10.01
N ALA A 146 -8.85 15.93 9.85
CA ALA A 146 -7.83 16.64 9.08
C ALA A 146 -6.39 16.35 9.57
N ALA A 147 -6.18 16.20 10.88
CA ALA A 147 -4.87 15.86 11.44
C ALA A 147 -4.42 14.44 11.04
N ASP A 148 -5.30 13.45 11.13
CA ASP A 148 -5.00 12.07 10.74
C ASP A 148 -4.63 12.01 9.24
N ARG A 149 -5.43 12.66 8.38
CA ARG A 149 -5.19 12.67 6.92
C ARG A 149 -3.88 13.37 6.54
N ARG A 150 -3.52 14.46 7.24
CA ARG A 150 -2.22 15.12 7.07
C ARG A 150 -1.07 14.21 7.48
N ALA A 151 -1.19 13.51 8.61
CA ALA A 151 -0.18 12.56 9.05
C ALA A 151 0.01 11.44 8.00
N TRP A 152 -1.07 10.91 7.45
CA TRP A 152 -1.01 9.90 6.39
C TRP A 152 -0.33 10.40 5.12
N THR A 153 -0.61 11.65 4.73
CA THR A 153 0.07 12.26 3.58
C THR A 153 1.59 12.35 3.80
N GLN A 154 2.03 12.70 5.02
CA GLN A 154 3.46 12.73 5.33
C GLN A 154 4.08 11.34 5.32
N GLN A 155 3.40 10.35 5.91
CA GLN A 155 3.84 8.95 5.88
C GLN A 155 3.99 8.44 4.45
N ALA A 156 3.04 8.75 3.57
CA ALA A 156 3.12 8.38 2.16
C ALA A 156 4.32 9.04 1.46
N ARG A 157 4.57 10.33 1.71
CA ARG A 157 5.72 11.05 1.17
C ARG A 157 7.07 10.54 1.66
N SER A 158 7.13 10.05 2.90
CA SER A 158 8.34 9.47 3.49
C SER A 158 8.50 7.97 3.25
N GLY A 159 7.61 7.35 2.46
CA GLY A 159 7.63 5.91 2.20
C GLY A 159 7.29 5.02 3.41
N GLN A 160 6.72 5.60 4.47
CA GLN A 160 6.27 4.88 5.67
C GLN A 160 4.87 4.29 5.50
N ARG A 161 4.18 4.63 4.41
CA ARG A 161 2.84 4.16 4.10
C ARG A 161 2.61 4.09 2.59
N SER A 162 1.95 3.01 2.18
CA SER A 162 1.33 2.83 0.87
C SER A 162 -0.14 3.28 0.93
#